data_AF-A0A2E3S2R2-F1
#
_entry.id   AF-A0A2E3S2R2-F1
#
_cell.length_a   1.000
_cell.length_b   1.000
_cell.length_c   1.000
_cell.angle_alpha   90.00
_cell.angle_beta   90.00
_cell.angle_gamma   90.00
#
_symmetry.space_group_name_H-M   'P 1'
#
loop_
_entity.id
_entity.type
_entity.pdbx_description
1 polymer ?
#
loop_
_entity_poly.entity_id
_entity_poly.type
_entity_poly.pdbx_seq_one_letter_code
_entity_poly.pdbx_strand_id
1 'polypeptide(L)'
;MATARAQNRWRSKNRFVKSQLNVMARRLVHDDLVDIAGRYRLRGKGEAVGFSSYITKGLMQYADHNSEARRLLEIFRCSYERDRELYD
;
A
#
# COMPACT_ATOMS: atom_id res chain seq x y z
N MET A 1 4.64 -20.98 -14.28
CA MET A 1 4.86 -20.76 -12.83
C MET A 1 6.31 -20.31 -12.61
N ALA A 2 6.57 -19.35 -11.72
CA ALA A 2 7.94 -18.92 -11.43
C ALA A 2 8.72 -20.04 -10.72
N THR A 3 9.96 -20.31 -11.16
CA THR A 3 10.82 -21.37 -10.61
C THR A 3 11.20 -21.10 -9.15
N ALA A 4 11.48 -22.14 -8.37
CA ALA A 4 11.87 -22.02 -6.95
C ALA A 4 13.08 -21.08 -6.74
N ARG A 5 14.02 -21.08 -7.69
CA ARG A 5 15.18 -20.19 -7.70
C ARG A 5 14.78 -18.72 -7.88
N ALA A 6 13.82 -18.43 -8.76
CA ALA A 6 13.29 -17.07 -8.96
C ALA A 6 12.53 -16.59 -7.72
N GLN A 7 11.74 -17.46 -7.08
CA GLN A 7 11.06 -17.13 -5.83
C GLN A 7 12.04 -16.86 -4.68
N ASN A 8 13.09 -17.68 -4.51
CA ASN A 8 14.07 -17.48 -3.44
C ASN A 8 14.92 -16.23 -3.67
N ARG A 9 15.27 -15.91 -4.91
CA ARG A 9 15.97 -14.67 -5.25
C ARG A 9 15.10 -13.45 -4.94
N TRP A 10 13.81 -13.51 -5.26
CA TRP A 10 12.86 -12.46 -4.91
C TRP A 10 12.69 -12.32 -3.39
N ARG A 11 12.52 -13.43 -2.65
CA ARG A 11 12.40 -13.41 -1.18
C ARG A 11 13.63 -12.87 -0.48
N SER A 12 14.83 -13.22 -0.96
CA SER A 12 16.09 -12.69 -0.42
C SER A 12 16.25 -11.19 -0.71
N LYS A 13 15.94 -10.75 -1.95
CA LYS A 13 15.98 -9.33 -2.33
C LYS A 13 14.95 -8.49 -1.57
N ASN A 14 13.82 -9.08 -1.21
CA ASN A 14 12.71 -8.43 -0.53
C ASN A 14 12.57 -8.89 0.94
N ARG A 15 13.67 -9.34 1.59
CA ARG A 15 13.58 -9.91 2.95
C ARG A 15 13.00 -8.95 3.98
N PHE A 16 13.31 -7.65 3.82
CA PHE A 16 12.80 -6.57 4.67
C PHE A 16 11.41 -6.09 4.25
N VAL A 17 10.94 -6.44 3.04
CA VAL A 17 9.57 -6.13 2.62
C VAL A 17 8.57 -6.84 3.52
N LYS A 18 8.88 -8.05 4.02
CA LYS A 18 8.02 -8.72 4.99
C LYS A 18 8.01 -8.06 6.38
N SER A 19 9.13 -7.52 6.86
CA SER A 19 9.16 -6.79 8.13
C SER A 19 8.50 -5.43 8.00
N GLN A 20 8.75 -4.70 6.91
CA GLN A 20 8.11 -3.42 6.58
C GLN A 20 6.62 -3.56 6.30
N LEU A 21 6.19 -4.65 5.66
CA LEU A 21 4.76 -4.99 5.54
C LEU A 21 4.18 -5.44 6.87
N ASN A 22 4.96 -6.01 7.80
CA ASN A 22 4.51 -6.39 9.14
C ASN A 22 4.32 -5.19 10.07
N VAL A 23 4.97 -4.05 9.84
CA VAL A 23 4.68 -2.78 10.55
C VAL A 23 3.21 -2.38 10.37
N MET A 24 2.58 -2.84 9.28
CA MET A 24 1.15 -2.64 8.99
C MET A 24 0.31 -3.94 8.94
N ALA A 25 0.94 -5.12 9.01
CA ALA A 25 0.26 -6.41 8.83
C ALA A 25 0.28 -7.18 10.16
N ARG A 26 -0.90 -7.63 10.61
CA ARG A 26 -1.38 -8.88 10.04
C ARG A 26 -2.89 -9.05 9.92
N ARG A 27 -3.70 -8.02 10.22
CA ARG A 27 -5.16 -8.05 9.98
C ARG A 27 -5.68 -6.84 9.20
N LEU A 28 -5.38 -5.63 9.67
CA LEU A 28 -5.95 -4.39 9.14
C LEU A 28 -5.76 -4.24 7.63
N VAL A 29 -4.53 -4.27 7.11
CA VAL A 29 -4.31 -4.11 5.65
C VAL A 29 -4.98 -5.22 4.82
N HIS A 30 -5.08 -6.45 5.33
CA HIS A 30 -5.77 -7.51 4.59
C HIS A 30 -7.28 -7.29 4.55
N ASP A 31 -7.86 -6.83 5.66
CA ASP A 31 -9.28 -6.51 5.78
C ASP A 31 -9.60 -5.26 4.94
N ASP A 32 -8.76 -4.24 4.97
CA ASP A 32 -8.87 -3.02 4.17
C ASP A 32 -8.79 -3.32 2.67
N LEU A 33 -7.88 -4.19 2.24
CA LEU A 33 -7.79 -4.58 0.83
C LEU A 33 -9.00 -5.40 0.37
N VAL A 34 -9.64 -6.15 1.27
CA VAL A 34 -10.91 -6.83 0.97
C VAL A 34 -12.04 -5.81 0.85
N ASP A 35 -12.12 -4.85 1.78
CA ASP A 35 -13.12 -3.79 1.75
C ASP A 35 -12.99 -2.93 0.48
N ILE A 36 -11.77 -2.46 0.17
CA ILE A 36 -11.47 -1.71 -1.06
C ILE A 36 -11.87 -2.52 -2.29
N ALA A 37 -11.51 -3.81 -2.34
CA ALA A 37 -11.90 -4.66 -3.46
C ALA A 37 -13.42 -4.76 -3.61
N GLY A 38 -14.16 -4.94 -2.51
CA GLY A 38 -15.62 -4.98 -2.51
C GLY A 38 -16.24 -3.66 -2.96
N ARG A 39 -15.82 -2.56 -2.32
CA ARG A 39 -16.35 -1.21 -2.54
C ARG A 39 -16.16 -0.72 -3.98
N TYR A 40 -15.02 -1.05 -4.59
CA TYR A 40 -14.71 -0.64 -5.96
C TYR A 40 -14.91 -1.75 -7.00
N ARG A 41 -15.51 -2.89 -6.61
CA ARG A 41 -15.82 -4.04 -7.50
C ARG A 41 -14.58 -4.59 -8.22
N LEU A 42 -13.47 -4.69 -7.50
CA LEU A 42 -12.20 -5.21 -8.00
C LEU A 42 -12.13 -6.74 -7.87
N ARG A 43 -11.27 -7.39 -8.65
CA ARG A 43 -10.98 -8.84 -8.69
C ARG A 43 -10.10 -9.28 -7.52
N GLY A 44 -10.45 -8.82 -6.32
CA GLY A 44 -9.81 -9.17 -5.06
C GLY A 44 -8.59 -8.33 -4.71
N LYS A 45 -7.89 -8.76 -3.65
CA LYS A 45 -6.81 -8.00 -2.99
C LYS A 45 -5.67 -7.59 -3.93
N GLY A 46 -5.35 -8.43 -4.92
CA GLY A 46 -4.29 -8.13 -5.89
C GLY A 46 -4.60 -6.90 -6.74
N GLU A 47 -5.84 -6.80 -7.24
CA GLU A 47 -6.28 -5.62 -7.98
C GLU A 47 -6.46 -4.42 -7.05
N ALA A 48 -6.92 -4.62 -5.80
CA ALA A 48 -6.97 -3.55 -4.80
C ALA A 48 -5.60 -2.92 -4.51
N VAL A 49 -4.51 -3.70 -4.44
CA VAL A 49 -3.15 -3.13 -4.31
C VAL A 49 -2.80 -2.24 -5.51
N GLY A 50 -3.10 -2.70 -6.73
CA GLY A 50 -2.88 -1.91 -7.94
C GLY A 50 -3.72 -0.63 -7.96
N PHE A 51 -4.98 -0.73 -7.58
CA PHE A 51 -5.91 0.39 -7.47
C PHE A 51 -5.44 1.42 -6.45
N SER A 52 -5.07 1.01 -5.23
CA SER A 52 -4.55 1.94 -4.21
C SER A 52 -3.29 2.67 -4.69
N SER A 53 -2.37 1.96 -5.37
CA SER A 53 -1.18 2.58 -5.97
C SER A 53 -1.56 3.62 -7.03
N TYR A 54 -2.51 3.28 -7.91
CA TYR A 54 -2.99 4.18 -8.97
C TYR A 54 -3.60 5.47 -8.40
N ILE A 55 -4.49 5.34 -7.42
CA ILE A 55 -5.12 6.49 -6.75
C ILE A 55 -4.09 7.37 -6.05
N THR A 56 -3.17 6.79 -5.29
CA THR A 56 -2.12 7.57 -4.61
C THR A 56 -1.24 8.32 -5.62
N LYS A 57 -0.82 7.67 -6.71
CA LYS A 57 -0.05 8.34 -7.77
C LYS A 57 -0.82 9.48 -8.44
N GLY A 58 -2.12 9.29 -8.69
CA GLY A 58 -2.99 10.35 -9.22
C GLY A 58 -3.12 11.53 -8.26
N LEU A 59 -3.31 11.27 -6.96
CA LEU A 59 -3.38 12.31 -5.93
C LEU A 59 -2.07 13.10 -5.82
N MET A 60 -0.92 12.43 -5.90
CA MET A 60 0.38 13.11 -5.93
C MET A 60 0.50 14.08 -7.10
N GLN A 61 0.13 13.65 -8.31
CA GLN A 61 0.17 14.51 -9.50
C GLN A 61 -0.82 15.67 -9.38
N TYR A 62 -2.02 15.41 -8.87
CA TYR A 62 -3.04 16.44 -8.73
C TYR A 62 -2.69 17.47 -7.65
N ALA A 63 -1.97 17.04 -6.59
CA ALA A 63 -1.48 17.91 -5.54
C ALA A 63 -0.50 18.99 -6.04
N ASP A 64 0.12 18.83 -7.20
CA ASP A 64 0.97 19.88 -7.80
C ASP A 64 0.16 21.11 -8.21
N HIS A 65 -1.12 20.92 -8.53
CA HIS A 65 -2.00 21.96 -9.08
C HIS A 65 -3.24 22.24 -8.21
N ASN A 66 -3.47 21.48 -7.14
CA ASN A 66 -4.62 21.63 -6.26
C ASN A 66 -4.20 21.63 -4.78
N SER A 67 -4.51 22.72 -4.07
CA SER A 67 -4.11 22.92 -2.66
C SER A 67 -4.80 21.96 -1.70
N GLU A 68 -6.06 21.62 -1.94
CA GLU A 68 -6.79 20.65 -1.09
C GLU A 68 -6.26 19.23 -1.29
N ALA A 69 -5.95 18.84 -2.53
CA ALA A 69 -5.32 17.55 -2.79
C ALA A 69 -3.95 17.44 -2.09
N ARG A 70 -3.16 18.51 -2.11
CA ARG A 70 -1.89 18.59 -1.38
C ARG A 70 -2.08 18.47 0.13
N ARG A 71 -3.06 19.19 0.68
CA ARG A 71 -3.40 19.13 2.11
C ARG A 71 -3.81 17.73 2.54
N LEU A 72 -4.72 17.08 1.79
CA LEU A 72 -5.16 15.71 2.08
C LEU A 72 -4.01 14.72 2.00
N LEU A 73 -3.16 14.83 0.97
CA LEU A 73 -1.98 13.98 0.82
C LEU A 73 -1.03 14.11 2.01
N GLU A 74 -0.77 15.32 2.49
CA GLU A 74 0.09 15.55 3.65
C GLU A 74 -0.50 14.94 4.93
N ILE A 75 -1.81 15.11 5.17
CA ILE A 75 -2.50 14.52 6.32
C ILE A 75 -2.34 12.99 6.33
N PHE A 76 -2.58 12.33 5.18
CA PHE A 76 -2.44 10.88 5.08
C PHE A 76 -0.98 10.43 5.20
N ARG A 77 -0.02 11.17 4.63
CA ARG A 77 1.42 10.87 4.77
C ARG A 77 1.84 10.90 6.24
N CYS A 78 1.50 11.97 6.95
CA CYS A 78 1.81 12.13 8.37
C CYS A 78 1.11 11.09 9.25
N SER A 79 -0.11 10.68 8.91
CA SER A 79 -0.78 9.58 9.63
C SER A 79 -0.05 8.26 9.43
N TYR A 80 0.35 7.96 8.19
CA TYR A 80 1.09 6.74 7.88
C TYR A 80 2.47 6.70 8.56
N GLU A 81 3.20 7.82 8.60
CA GLU A 81 4.48 7.93 9.30
C GLU A 81 4.33 7.66 10.80
N ARG A 82 3.31 8.26 11.45
CA ARG A 82 3.02 8.04 12.88
C ARG A 82 2.66 6.59 13.18
N ASP A 83 1.79 5.99 12.37
CA ASP A 83 1.42 4.59 12.56
C ASP A 83 2.64 3.68 12.37
N ARG A 84 3.49 3.97 11.37
CA ARG A 84 4.73 3.22 11.16
C ARG A 84 5.65 3.28 12.38
N GLU A 85 5.88 4.45 12.94
CA GLU A 85 6.73 4.64 14.13
C GLU A 85 6.18 3.92 15.37
N LEU A 86 4.86 3.79 15.49
CA LEU A 86 4.22 3.10 16.62
C LEU A 86 4.40 1.57 16.58
N TYR A 87 4.67 1.01 15.40
CA TYR A 87 4.76 -0.43 15.17
C TYR A 87 6.15 -0.92 14.69
N ASP A 88 7.13 -0.02 14.54
CA ASP A 88 8.57 -0.32 14.31
C ASP A 88 9.31 -0.55 15.64
#